data_AF-A0A1Y4HXN5-F1
#
_entry.id   AF-A0A1Y4HXN5-F1
#
_cell.length_a   1.000
_cell.length_b   1.000
_cell.length_c   1.000
_cell.angle_alpha   90.00
_cell.angle_beta   90.00
_cell.angle_gamma   90.00
#
_symmetry.space_group_name_H-M   'P 1'
#
loop_
_entity.id
_entity.type
_entity.pdbx_description
1 polymer ?
#
loop_
_entity_poly.entity_id
_entity_poly.type
_entity_poly.pdbx_seq_one_letter_code
_entity_poly.pdbx_strand_id
1 'polypeptide(L)'
;MNIIVQIGIFFLICLAGDLLSALLPIPIPGSIIAMLLLFLCLLFKLIKPEHIEKKSDFLLGNMAFFFIPAGVGILEQFPLLLQNLLPLAVICVVSTVLTFGAASGTVRLVLWLQNRKGDGHHES
;
A
#
# COMPACT_ATOMS: atom_id res chain seq x y z
N MET A 1 -14.62 -23.48 -4.67
CA MET A 1 -14.14 -23.49 -3.27
C MET A 1 -15.20 -22.88 -2.37
N ASN A 2 -15.43 -23.45 -1.19
CA ASN A 2 -16.34 -22.89 -0.21
C ASN A 2 -15.84 -21.50 0.22
N ILE A 3 -16.77 -20.55 0.33
CA ILE A 3 -16.52 -19.14 0.65
C ILE A 3 -15.59 -18.94 1.85
N ILE A 4 -15.72 -19.81 2.84
CA ILE A 4 -14.97 -19.77 4.10
C ILE A 4 -13.49 -20.03 3.86
N VAL A 5 -13.13 -20.88 2.89
CA VAL A 5 -11.74 -21.24 2.60
C VAL A 5 -11.00 -20.07 1.95
N GLN A 6 -11.65 -19.33 1.05
CA GLN A 6 -11.03 -18.16 0.40
C GLN A 6 -10.74 -17.04 1.40
N ILE A 7 -11.70 -16.74 2.27
CA ILE A 7 -11.52 -15.76 3.36
C ILE A 7 -10.45 -16.25 4.34
N GLY A 8 -10.45 -17.55 4.68
CA GLY A 8 -9.44 -18.17 5.52
C GLY A 8 -8.03 -17.97 4.97
N ILE A 9 -7.82 -18.19 3.66
CA ILE A 9 -6.52 -17.96 3.01
C ILE A 9 -6.10 -16.49 3.11
N PHE A 10 -7.01 -15.55 2.87
CA PHE A 10 -6.71 -14.12 2.96
C PHE A 10 -6.29 -13.72 4.37
N PHE A 11 -7.03 -14.17 5.39
CA PHE A 11 -6.70 -13.95 6.80
C PHE A 11 -5.36 -14.60 7.20
N LEU A 12 -5.07 -15.79 6.70
CA LEU A 12 -3.82 -16.51 7.00
C LEU A 12 -2.63 -15.76 6.41
N ILE A 13 -2.76 -15.21 5.20
CA ILE A 13 -1.72 -14.37 4.59
C ILE A 13 -1.53 -13.05 5.36
N CYS A 14 -2.62 -12.41 5.78
CA CYS A 14 -2.53 -11.21 6.63
C CYS A 14 -1.83 -11.52 7.97
N LEU A 15 -2.19 -12.62 8.62
CA LEU A 15 -1.57 -13.06 9.87
C LEU A 15 -0.09 -13.40 9.68
N ALA A 16 0.27 -14.08 8.58
CA ALA A 16 1.65 -14.36 8.24
C ALA A 16 2.44 -13.07 7.97
N GLY A 17 1.86 -12.09 7.29
CA GLY A 17 2.48 -10.79 7.05
C GLY A 17 2.70 -9.98 8.34
N ASP A 18 1.75 -10.03 9.26
CA ASP A 18 1.86 -9.38 10.58
C ASP A 18 2.90 -10.06 11.47
N LEU A 19 2.90 -11.40 11.52
CA LEU A 19 3.90 -12.17 12.24
C LEU A 19 5.31 -11.93 11.68
N LEU A 20 5.44 -11.87 10.36
CA LEU A 20 6.70 -11.60 9.71
C LEU A 20 7.15 -10.15 9.97
N SER A 21 6.23 -9.17 9.94
CA SER A 21 6.49 -7.79 10.34
C SER A 21 7.04 -7.70 11.76
N ALA A 22 6.48 -8.46 12.70
CA ALA A 22 6.93 -8.48 14.09
C ALA A 22 8.31 -9.15 14.28
N LEU A 23 8.65 -10.11 13.42
CA LEU A 23 9.95 -10.80 13.43
C LEU A 23 11.06 -10.00 12.74
N LEU A 24 10.72 -9.15 11.77
CA LEU A 24 11.68 -8.28 11.09
C LEU A 24 11.96 -7.02 11.93
N PRO A 25 13.22 -6.62 12.13
CA PRO A 25 13.57 -5.40 12.85
C PRO A 25 13.31 -4.11 12.03
N ILE A 26 12.57 -4.21 10.91
CA ILE A 26 12.32 -3.11 9.97
C ILE A 26 10.88 -2.63 10.16
N PRO A 27 10.61 -1.31 10.25
CA PRO A 27 9.26 -0.78 10.45
C PRO A 27 8.44 -0.83 9.14
N ILE A 28 8.22 -2.02 8.60
CA ILE A 28 7.34 -2.25 7.46
C ILE A 28 5.99 -2.76 7.99
N PRO A 29 4.87 -2.07 7.70
CA PRO A 29 3.55 -2.54 8.09
C PRO A 29 3.28 -3.97 7.58
N GLY A 30 2.69 -4.81 8.43
CA GLY A 30 2.30 -6.18 8.06
C GLY A 30 1.42 -6.27 6.82
N SER A 31 0.62 -5.24 6.53
CA SER A 31 -0.19 -5.15 5.30
C SER A 31 0.63 -5.14 4.01
N ILE A 32 1.77 -4.44 3.99
CA ILE A 32 2.67 -4.40 2.82
C ILE A 32 3.31 -5.79 2.63
N ILE A 33 3.76 -6.40 3.73
CA ILE A 33 4.36 -7.75 3.68
C ILE A 33 3.33 -8.77 3.21
N ALA A 34 2.09 -8.73 3.72
CA ALA A 34 1.00 -9.60 3.28
C ALA A 34 0.69 -9.43 1.79
N MET A 35 0.72 -8.20 1.27
CA MET A 35 0.55 -7.92 -0.16
C MET A 35 1.66 -8.56 -1.00
N LEU A 36 2.92 -8.45 -0.56
CA LEU A 36 4.05 -9.12 -1.21
C LEU A 36 3.91 -10.65 -1.16
N LEU A 37 3.53 -11.21 0.00
CA LEU A 37 3.34 -12.64 0.19
C LEU A 37 2.24 -13.20 -0.73
N LEU A 38 1.11 -12.49 -0.84
CA LEU A 38 0.04 -12.82 -1.77
C LEU A 38 0.52 -12.77 -3.22
N PHE A 39 1.31 -11.75 -3.57
CA PHE A 39 1.91 -11.61 -4.89
C PHE A 39 2.86 -12.78 -5.21
N LEU A 40 3.71 -13.19 -4.27
CA LEU A 40 4.58 -14.36 -4.43
C LEU A 40 3.76 -15.65 -4.61
N CYS A 41 2.72 -15.86 -3.79
CA CYS A 41 1.83 -17.02 -3.93
C CYS A 41 1.15 -17.07 -5.30
N LEU A 42 0.77 -15.91 -5.86
CA LEU A 42 0.21 -15.81 -7.21
C LEU A 42 1.27 -16.10 -8.29
N LEU A 43 2.50 -15.59 -8.10
CA LEU A 43 3.62 -15.79 -9.02
C LEU A 43 4.04 -17.27 -9.09
N PHE A 44 4.09 -17.96 -7.95
CA PHE A 44 4.34 -19.41 -7.88
C PHE A 44 3.13 -20.27 -8.27
N LYS A 45 2.00 -19.67 -8.69
CA LYS A 45 0.74 -20.35 -9.00
C LYS A 45 0.20 -21.25 -7.88
N LEU A 46 0.59 -21.00 -6.62
CA LEU A 46 0.02 -21.69 -5.45
C LEU A 46 -1.47 -21.37 -5.30
N ILE A 47 -1.88 -20.17 -5.73
CA ILE A 47 -3.27 -19.73 -5.70
C ILE A 47 -3.66 -19.23 -7.10
N LYS A 48 -4.75 -19.77 -7.65
CA LYS A 48 -5.32 -19.27 -8.91
C LYS A 48 -6.08 -17.96 -8.67
N PRO A 49 -5.96 -16.95 -9.55
CA PRO A 49 -6.61 -15.65 -9.37
C PRO A 49 -8.14 -15.76 -9.22
N GLU A 50 -8.77 -16.68 -9.97
CA GLU A 50 -10.21 -16.98 -9.90
C GLU A 50 -10.69 -17.35 -8.48
N HIS A 51 -9.77 -17.87 -7.65
CA HIS A 51 -10.07 -18.27 -6.28
C HIS A 51 -10.00 -17.12 -5.28
N ILE A 52 -9.50 -15.95 -5.65
CA ILE A 52 -9.39 -14.81 -4.73
C ILE A 52 -10.28 -13.67 -5.21
N GLU A 53 -10.40 -13.49 -6.52
CA GLU A 53 -11.15 -12.42 -7.20
C GLU A 53 -12.58 -12.24 -6.67
N LYS A 54 -13.43 -13.28 -6.73
CA LYS A 54 -14.83 -13.21 -6.27
C LYS A 54 -15.00 -12.72 -4.83
N LYS A 55 -14.01 -12.96 -3.96
CA LYS A 55 -14.08 -12.54 -2.56
C LYS A 55 -13.40 -11.23 -2.30
N SER A 56 -12.25 -10.99 -2.90
CA SER A 56 -11.65 -9.65 -2.92
C SER A 56 -12.66 -8.61 -3.40
N ASP A 57 -13.42 -8.90 -4.45
CA ASP A 57 -14.47 -8.00 -4.96
C ASP A 57 -15.62 -7.82 -3.97
N PHE A 58 -16.01 -8.88 -3.26
CA PHE A 58 -17.02 -8.79 -2.21
C PHE A 58 -16.54 -7.94 -1.02
N LEU A 59 -15.32 -8.14 -0.55
CA LEU A 59 -14.74 -7.34 0.53
C LEU A 59 -14.55 -5.88 0.10
N LEU A 60 -14.09 -5.66 -1.14
CA LEU A 60 -13.90 -4.34 -1.72
C LEU A 60 -15.24 -3.61 -1.92
N GLY A 61 -16.28 -4.32 -2.37
CA GLY A 61 -17.64 -3.79 -2.47
C GLY A 61 -18.25 -3.42 -1.12
N ASN A 62 -17.80 -4.06 -0.04
CA ASN A 62 -18.21 -3.77 1.34
C ASN A 62 -17.15 -3.00 2.13
N MET A 63 -16.18 -2.36 1.47
CA MET A 63 -15.04 -1.70 2.13
C MET A 63 -15.48 -0.64 3.14
N ALA A 64 -16.57 0.09 2.85
CA ALA A 64 -17.15 1.08 3.75
C ALA A 64 -17.51 0.51 5.12
N PHE A 65 -18.02 -0.72 5.20
CA PHE A 65 -18.35 -1.39 6.47
C PHE A 65 -17.10 -1.58 7.34
N PHE A 66 -15.97 -1.97 6.74
CA PHE A 66 -14.68 -2.13 7.45
C PHE A 66 -14.08 -0.80 7.90
N PHE A 67 -14.44 0.30 7.27
CA PHE A 67 -14.02 1.64 7.70
C PHE A 67 -14.82 2.19 8.88
N ILE A 68 -16.03 1.67 9.16
CA ILE A 68 -16.83 2.16 10.29
C ILE A 68 -16.09 1.98 11.63
N PRO A 69 -15.57 0.78 11.99
CA PRO A 69 -14.79 0.60 13.22
C PRO A 69 -13.54 1.49 13.30
N ALA A 70 -12.82 1.65 12.19
CA ALA A 70 -11.65 2.52 12.14
C ALA A 70 -12.03 4.00 12.34
N GLY A 71 -13.14 4.43 11.74
CA GLY A 71 -13.67 5.79 11.85
C GLY A 71 -14.14 6.12 13.27
N VAL A 72 -14.89 5.22 13.93
CA VAL A 72 -15.34 5.47 15.31
C VAL A 72 -14.18 5.59 16.30
N GLY A 73 -13.10 4.83 16.11
CA GLY A 73 -11.89 4.98 16.94
C GLY A 73 -11.21 6.35 16.76
N ILE A 74 -11.34 6.96 15.58
CA ILE A 74 -10.85 8.33 15.35
C ILE A 74 -11.77 9.35 16.02
N LEU A 75 -13.09 9.12 16.03
CA LEU A 75 -14.07 10.00 16.68
C LEU A 75 -13.87 10.09 18.20
N GLU A 76 -13.33 9.06 18.86
CA GLU A 76 -12.98 9.13 20.29
C GLU A 76 -11.93 10.22 20.60
N GLN A 77 -11.09 10.53 19.62
CA GLN A 77 -10.01 11.52 19.69
C GLN A 77 -10.32 12.80 18.89
N PHE A 78 -11.59 12.99 18.50
CA PHE A 78 -12.08 14.16 17.79
C PHE A 78 -11.68 15.53 18.39
N PRO A 79 -11.73 15.77 19.72
CA PRO A 79 -11.32 17.05 20.28
C PRO A 79 -9.81 17.35 20.08
N LEU A 80 -8.95 16.33 20.10
CA LEU A 80 -7.52 16.50 19.82
C LEU A 80 -7.26 16.81 18.34
N LEU A 81 -8.05 16.21 17.44
CA LEU A 81 -8.00 16.51 16.01
C LEU A 81 -8.40 17.96 15.74
N LEU A 82 -9.51 18.43 16.34
CA LEU A 82 -10.01 19.81 16.18
C LEU A 82 -8.96 20.86 16.59
N GLN A 83 -8.23 20.62 17.68
CA GLN A 83 -7.16 21.53 18.13
C GLN A 83 -5.96 21.55 17.19
N ASN A 84 -5.70 20.46 16.46
CA ASN A 84 -4.53 20.30 15.59
C ASN A 84 -4.85 20.33 14.09
N LEU A 85 -6.06 20.73 13.69
CA LEU A 85 -6.47 20.75 12.28
C LEU A 85 -5.54 21.59 11.41
N LEU A 86 -5.16 22.78 11.90
CA LEU A 86 -4.29 23.68 11.16
C LEU A 86 -2.88 23.08 10.96
N PRO A 87 -2.17 22.61 12.00
CA PRO A 87 -0.91 21.90 11.82
C PRO A 87 -1.03 20.66 10.92
N LEU A 88 -2.08 19.85 11.07
CA LEU A 88 -2.32 18.66 10.22
C LEU A 88 -2.46 19.04 8.75
N ALA A 89 -3.29 20.05 8.45
CA ALA A 89 -3.51 20.51 7.09
C ALA A 89 -2.20 21.03 6.46
N VAL A 90 -1.43 21.83 7.21
CA VAL A 90 -0.13 22.34 6.74
C VAL A 90 0.83 21.19 6.46
N ILE A 91 0.97 20.22 7.38
CA ILE A 91 1.85 19.07 7.20
C ILE A 91 1.44 18.26 5.97
N CYS A 92 0.14 18.00 5.78
CA CYS A 92 -0.38 17.29 4.61
C CYS A 92 -0.08 18.01 3.29
N VAL A 93 -0.32 19.32 3.22
CA VAL A 93 -0.04 20.10 2.00
C VAL A 93 1.46 20.13 1.72
N VAL A 94 2.27 20.43 2.73
CA VAL A 94 3.73 20.52 2.58
C VAL A 94 4.31 19.16 2.20
N SER A 95 3.92 18.08 2.87
CA SER A 95 4.42 16.73 2.54
C SER A 95 4.00 16.29 1.14
N THR A 96 2.79 16.64 0.71
CA THR A 96 2.32 16.37 -0.64
C THR A 96 3.17 17.12 -1.67
N VAL A 97 3.33 18.43 -1.52
CA VAL A 97 4.14 19.25 -2.43
C VAL A 97 5.59 18.76 -2.47
N LEU A 98 6.16 18.44 -1.31
CA LEU A 98 7.54 17.96 -1.22
C LEU A 98 7.70 16.58 -1.87
N THR A 99 6.74 15.67 -1.67
CA THR A 99 6.74 14.33 -2.28
C THR A 99 6.63 14.42 -3.81
N PHE A 100 5.70 15.23 -4.33
CA PHE A 100 5.57 15.45 -5.78
C PHE A 100 6.79 16.16 -6.37
N GLY A 101 7.37 17.13 -5.66
CA GLY A 101 8.61 17.80 -6.03
C GLY A 101 9.78 16.81 -6.12
N ALA A 102 9.96 15.98 -5.10
CA ALA A 102 11.00 14.96 -5.08
C ALA A 102 10.79 13.89 -6.17
N ALA A 103 9.56 13.42 -6.37
CA ALA A 103 9.23 12.45 -7.40
C ALA A 103 9.50 13.00 -8.81
N SER A 104 9.03 14.23 -9.10
CA SER A 104 9.27 14.88 -10.39
C SER A 104 10.74 15.23 -10.62
N GLY A 105 11.46 15.65 -9.58
CA GLY A 105 12.91 15.85 -9.61
C GLY A 105 13.66 14.56 -9.92
N THR A 106 13.28 13.45 -9.29
CA THR A 106 13.87 12.12 -9.56
C THR A 106 13.65 11.70 -11.00
N VAL A 107 12.42 11.86 -11.53
CA VAL A 107 12.11 11.57 -12.93
C VAL A 107 12.93 12.46 -13.87
N ARG A 108 13.00 13.78 -13.62
CA ARG A 108 13.83 14.69 -14.43
C ARG A 108 15.30 14.34 -14.39
N LEU A 109 15.83 13.94 -13.24
CA LEU A 109 17.20 13.51 -13.09
C LEU A 109 17.48 12.24 -13.91
N VAL A 110 16.60 11.25 -13.84
CA VAL A 110 16.71 10.01 -14.63
C VAL A 110 16.63 10.30 -16.14
N LEU A 111 15.70 11.16 -16.56
CA LEU A 111 15.58 11.56 -17.96
C LEU A 111 16.81 12.33 -18.46
N TRP A 112 17.35 13.23 -17.64
CA TRP A 112 18.59 13.95 -17.95
C TRP A 112 19.78 12.99 -18.08
N LEU A 113 19.89 11.99 -17.20
CA LEU A 113 20.92 10.95 -17.27
C LEU A 113 20.77 10.06 -18.52
N GLN A 114 19.55 9.76 -18.94
CA GLN A 114 19.29 8.97 -20.16
C GLN A 114 19.59 9.75 -21.43
N ASN A 115 19.17 11.02 -21.53
CA ASN A 115 19.47 11.87 -22.69
C ASN A 115 20.99 12.04 -22.87
N ARG A 116 21.74 12.17 -21.77
CA ARG A 116 23.21 12.28 -21.82
C ARG A 116 23.91 10.98 -22.28
N LYS A 117 23.22 9.84 -22.25
CA LYS A 117 23.73 8.55 -22.73
C LYS A 117 23.33 8.24 -24.18
N GLY A 118 22.38 9.01 -24.75
CA GLY A 118 21.91 8.90 -26.13
C GLY A 118 22.75 9.67 -27.17
N ASP A 119 23.49 10.69 -26.76
CA ASP A 119 24.29 11.56 -27.65
C ASP A 119 25.67 10.96 -28.05
N GLY A 120 25.93 9.69 -27.76
CA GLY A 120 27.23 9.02 -28.05
C GLY A 120 27.20 7.99 -29.19
N HIS A 121 26.09 7.84 -29.93
CA HIS A 121 25.94 6.80 -30.96
C HIS A 121 25.42 7.32 -32.32
N HIS A 122 25.64 8.62 -32.60
CA HIS A 122 25.27 9.27 -33.86
C HIS A 122 26.42 10.10 -34.45
N GLU A 123 27.65 9.58 -34.39
CA GLU A 123 28.74 10.02 -35.27
C GLU A 123 29.43 8.77 -35.85
N SER A 124 28.91 8.33 -36.99
CA SER A 124 29.57 7.42 -37.94
C SER A 124 29.73 8.17 -39.26
#